data_AF-A0A397C9Z8-F1
#
_entry.id   AF-A0A397C9Z8-F1
#
_cell.length_a   1.000
_cell.length_b   1.000
_cell.length_c   1.000
_cell.angle_alpha   90.00
_cell.angle_beta   90.00
_cell.angle_gamma   90.00
#
_symmetry.space_group_name_H-M   'P 1'
#
loop_
_entity.id
_entity.type
_entity.pdbx_description
1 polymer ?
#
loop_
_entity_poly.entity_id
_entity_poly.type
_entity_poly.pdbx_seq_one_letter_code
_entity_poly.pdbx_strand_id
1 'polypeptide(L)'
;MDQARVHYPSKRTQMEWARQVAEREPLVHGVWHFLDGKNYRVKSPSSADLQNAMFNGWLHSVFVTGTLLFGADGTIVCCRHNFVGSWNDGDTSINLQMKLMDSKPTAPGHGVVADAAFPVHGVAGKETESCVAG
;
A
#
# COMPACT_ATOMS: atom_id res chain seq x y z
N MET A 1 -1.53 -20.08 -22.24
CA MET A 1 -2.14 -18.89 -21.61
C MET A 1 -1.27 -18.51 -20.45
N ASP A 2 -0.71 -17.30 -20.46
CA ASP A 2 0.02 -16.79 -19.30
C ASP A 2 -1.01 -16.43 -18.22
N GLN A 3 -0.79 -16.89 -16.98
CA GLN A 3 -1.71 -16.59 -15.88
C GLN A 3 -1.52 -15.14 -15.43
N ALA A 4 -2.62 -14.45 -15.10
CA ALA A 4 -2.54 -13.13 -14.49
C ALA A 4 -1.74 -13.21 -13.18
N ARG A 5 -0.77 -12.30 -13.04
CA ARG A 5 0.12 -12.23 -11.88
C ARG A 5 0.32 -10.78 -11.46
N VAL A 6 0.36 -10.56 -10.16
CA VAL A 6 0.72 -9.27 -9.57
C VAL A 6 2.24 -9.14 -9.60
N HIS A 7 2.73 -8.14 -10.33
CA HIS A 7 4.16 -7.85 -10.45
C HIS A 7 4.46 -6.43 -10.00
N TYR A 8 5.50 -6.30 -9.18
CA TYR A 8 6.03 -5.00 -8.86
C TYR A 8 6.65 -4.37 -10.11
N PRO A 9 6.42 -3.09 -10.37
CA PRO A 9 6.77 -2.50 -11.65
C PRO A 9 8.27 -2.34 -11.81
N SER A 10 8.72 -2.37 -13.06
CA SER A 10 10.09 -1.99 -13.40
C SER A 10 10.34 -0.52 -13.06
N LYS A 11 11.59 -0.13 -12.82
CA LYS A 11 11.96 1.27 -12.57
C LYS A 11 11.53 2.19 -13.72
N ARG A 12 11.62 1.72 -14.97
CA ARG A 12 11.14 2.45 -16.15
C ARG A 12 9.65 2.75 -16.06
N THR A 13 8.86 1.75 -15.66
CA THR A 13 7.41 1.90 -15.48
C THR A 13 7.09 2.84 -14.31
N GLN A 14 7.84 2.76 -13.20
CA GLN A 14 7.69 3.69 -12.07
C GLN A 14 7.93 5.14 -12.50
N MET A 15 9.03 5.41 -13.21
CA MET A 15 9.35 6.76 -13.70
C MET A 15 8.30 7.29 -14.68
N GLU A 16 7.80 6.44 -15.59
CA GLU A 16 6.75 6.82 -16.53
C GLU A 16 5.44 7.16 -15.81
N TRP A 17 5.02 6.35 -14.84
CA TRP A 17 3.84 6.65 -14.05
C TRP A 17 4.00 7.90 -13.19
N ALA A 18 5.19 8.13 -12.61
CA ALA A 18 5.45 9.37 -11.86
C ALA A 18 5.40 10.61 -12.77
N ARG A 19 5.86 10.49 -14.02
CA ARG A 19 5.71 11.54 -15.03
C ARG A 19 4.23 11.84 -15.30
N GLN A 20 3.41 10.81 -15.49
CA GLN A 20 1.96 10.96 -15.72
C GLN A 20 1.23 11.57 -14.51
N VAL A 21 1.64 11.22 -13.29
CA VAL A 21 1.11 11.84 -12.06
C VAL A 21 1.47 13.32 -12.02
N ALA A 22 2.74 13.66 -12.25
CA ALA A 22 3.20 15.05 -12.24
C ALA A 22 2.58 15.91 -13.38
N GLU A 23 2.24 15.30 -14.52
CA GLU A 23 1.49 15.98 -15.59
C GLU A 23 0.07 16.36 -15.17
N ARG A 24 -0.56 15.54 -14.32
CA ARG A 24 -1.90 15.80 -13.80
C ARG A 24 -1.89 16.70 -12.58
N GLU A 25 -0.94 16.48 -11.66
CA GLU A 25 -0.71 17.32 -10.50
C GLU A 25 0.77 17.72 -10.36
N PRO A 26 1.14 18.91 -10.88
CA PRO A 26 2.53 19.37 -10.90
C PRO A 26 3.20 19.52 -9.53
N LEU A 27 2.43 19.61 -8.44
CA LEU A 27 2.98 19.68 -7.07
C LEU A 27 3.39 18.31 -6.53
N VAL A 28 3.00 17.23 -7.19
CA VAL A 28 3.22 15.85 -6.75
C VAL A 28 4.37 15.24 -7.56
N HIS A 29 5.58 15.27 -6.99
CA HIS A 29 6.79 14.79 -7.66
C HIS A 29 7.22 13.40 -7.19
N GLY A 30 7.72 12.58 -8.11
CA GLY A 30 8.29 11.26 -7.79
C GLY A 30 7.27 10.21 -7.34
N VAL A 31 6.00 10.59 -7.17
CA VAL A 31 4.92 9.67 -6.80
C VAL A 31 4.45 8.94 -8.04
N TRP A 32 4.60 7.62 -8.05
CA TRP A 32 4.07 6.82 -9.15
C TRP A 32 2.68 6.26 -8.83
N HIS A 33 2.32 6.05 -7.56
CA HIS A 33 1.24 5.14 -7.13
C HIS A 33 0.51 5.59 -5.86
N PHE A 34 -0.63 4.93 -5.57
CA PHE A 34 -1.40 5.06 -4.34
C PHE A 34 -1.57 3.72 -3.61
N LEU A 35 -1.43 3.75 -2.29
CA LEU A 35 -1.57 2.62 -1.38
C LEU A 35 -2.88 2.73 -0.59
N ASP A 36 -3.66 1.65 -0.56
CA ASP A 36 -4.94 1.60 0.14
C ASP A 36 -5.09 0.35 1.02
N GLY A 37 -5.74 0.55 2.16
CA GLY A 37 -6.15 -0.49 3.09
C GLY A 37 -7.45 -1.13 2.63
N LYS A 38 -7.55 -2.46 2.71
CA LYS A 38 -8.72 -3.19 2.21
C LYS A 38 -9.28 -4.18 3.21
N ASN A 39 -10.51 -3.91 3.64
CA ASN A 39 -11.32 -4.77 4.49
C ASN A 39 -12.36 -5.56 3.67
N TYR A 40 -12.33 -6.88 3.81
CA TYR A 40 -13.30 -7.81 3.23
C TYR A 40 -14.14 -8.41 4.35
N ARG A 41 -15.45 -8.11 4.35
CA ARG A 41 -16.35 -8.66 5.36
C ARG A 41 -16.44 -10.17 5.20
N VAL A 42 -16.34 -10.88 6.31
CA VAL A 42 -16.46 -12.35 6.35
C VAL A 42 -17.63 -12.77 7.23
N LYS A 43 -18.02 -14.04 7.12
CA LYS A 43 -18.97 -14.64 8.06
C LYS A 43 -18.28 -14.80 9.42
N SER A 44 -18.98 -14.44 10.50
CA SER A 44 -18.50 -14.64 11.87
C SER A 44 -18.13 -16.10 12.12
N PRO A 45 -16.87 -16.39 12.50
CA PRO A 45 -16.46 -17.71 12.93
C PRO A 45 -17.25 -18.14 14.17
N SER A 46 -17.51 -19.45 14.30
CA SER A 46 -18.13 -20.01 15.50
C SER A 46 -17.16 -20.14 16.69
N SER A 47 -15.86 -20.23 16.40
CA SER A 47 -14.81 -20.17 17.42
C SER A 47 -14.65 -18.73 17.90
N ALA A 48 -14.76 -18.53 19.21
CA ALA A 48 -14.60 -17.23 19.85
C ALA A 48 -13.20 -16.63 19.58
N ASP A 49 -12.14 -17.44 19.62
CA ASP A 49 -10.78 -16.97 19.38
C ASP A 49 -10.60 -16.48 17.94
N LEU A 50 -11.15 -17.21 16.96
CA LEU A 50 -11.12 -16.80 15.56
C LEU A 50 -11.99 -15.58 15.31
N GLN A 51 -13.15 -15.51 15.96
CA GLN A 51 -14.03 -14.34 15.86
C GLN A 51 -13.33 -13.10 16.44
N ASN A 52 -12.68 -13.21 17.59
CA ASN A 52 -11.91 -12.12 18.20
C ASN A 52 -10.74 -11.68 17.32
N ALA A 53 -9.99 -12.62 16.74
CA ALA A 53 -8.89 -12.29 15.83
C ALA A 53 -9.40 -11.56 14.57
N MET A 54 -10.54 -11.99 14.02
CA MET A 54 -11.13 -11.38 12.83
C MET A 54 -11.92 -10.09 13.13
N PHE A 55 -12.21 -9.79 14.40
CA PHE A 55 -13.02 -8.64 14.77
C PHE A 55 -12.22 -7.35 14.60
N ASN A 56 -12.76 -6.44 13.80
CA ASN A 56 -12.24 -5.10 13.64
C ASN A 56 -13.00 -4.16 14.58
N GLY A 57 -12.29 -3.56 15.54
CA GLY A 57 -12.88 -2.68 16.55
C GLY A 57 -13.44 -1.38 15.99
N TRP A 58 -12.86 -0.85 14.90
CA TRP A 58 -13.29 0.39 14.26
C TRP A 58 -14.58 0.20 13.45
N LEU A 59 -14.67 -0.90 12.70
CA LEU A 59 -15.81 -1.21 11.84
C LEU A 59 -16.91 -2.04 12.54
N HIS A 60 -16.69 -2.41 13.81
CA HIS A 60 -17.62 -3.19 14.64
C HIS A 60 -18.14 -4.48 13.98
N SER A 61 -17.28 -5.17 13.22
CA SER A 61 -17.64 -6.42 12.52
C SER A 61 -16.39 -7.26 12.26
N VAL A 62 -16.57 -8.49 11.79
CA VAL A 62 -15.47 -9.39 11.40
C VAL A 62 -15.02 -9.16 9.95
N PHE A 63 -13.71 -9.12 9.75
CA PHE A 63 -13.10 -8.90 8.45
C PHE A 63 -11.87 -9.79 8.25
N VAL A 64 -11.53 -9.98 6.98
CA VAL A 64 -10.17 -10.25 6.53
C VAL A 64 -9.64 -8.94 5.96
N THR A 65 -8.45 -8.54 6.39
CA THR A 65 -7.84 -7.28 5.98
C THR A 65 -6.60 -7.51 5.11
N GLY A 66 -6.12 -6.43 4.49
CA GLY A 66 -5.00 -6.43 3.58
C GLY A 66 -4.69 -5.04 3.05
N THR A 67 -3.65 -4.96 2.24
CA THR A 67 -3.18 -3.74 1.60
C THR A 67 -3.00 -3.99 0.10
N LEU A 68 -3.41 -3.01 -0.70
CA LEU A 68 -3.30 -3.02 -2.16
C LEU A 68 -2.53 -1.79 -2.65
N LEU A 69 -1.54 -2.02 -3.51
CA LEU A 69 -0.79 -0.95 -4.18
C LEU A 69 -1.21 -0.86 -5.64
N PHE A 70 -1.69 0.32 -6.03
CA PHE A 70 -2.22 0.60 -7.36
C PHE A 70 -1.31 1.51 -8.16
N GLY A 71 -1.17 1.19 -9.44
CA GLY A 71 -0.53 2.10 -10.37
C GLY A 71 -1.34 3.26 -10.84
N ALA A 72 -0.64 4.25 -11.42
CA ALA A 72 -1.29 5.41 -12.01
C ALA A 72 -2.30 5.03 -13.11
N ASP A 73 -2.15 3.84 -13.69
CA ASP A 73 -3.07 3.24 -14.66
C ASP A 73 -4.17 2.35 -14.04
N GLY A 74 -4.18 2.21 -12.71
CA GLY A 74 -5.11 1.35 -11.96
C GLY A 74 -4.67 -0.10 -11.79
N THR A 75 -3.49 -0.50 -12.31
CA THR A 75 -3.00 -1.87 -12.18
C THR A 75 -2.62 -2.18 -10.73
N ILE A 76 -3.04 -3.34 -10.20
CA ILE A 76 -2.56 -3.83 -8.89
C ILE A 76 -1.16 -4.41 -9.06
N VAL A 77 -0.16 -3.78 -8.45
CA VAL A 77 1.26 -4.15 -8.59
C VAL A 77 1.86 -4.76 -7.32
N CYS A 78 1.17 -4.64 -6.20
CA CYS A 78 1.46 -5.37 -4.98
C CYS A 78 0.16 -5.60 -4.22
N CYS A 79 0.02 -6.79 -3.62
CA CYS A 79 -1.07 -7.08 -2.72
C CYS A 79 -0.57 -7.97 -1.58
N ARG A 80 -1.01 -7.66 -0.37
CA ARG A 80 -0.91 -8.53 0.79
C ARG A 80 -2.30 -8.64 1.38
N HIS A 81 -2.85 -9.85 1.42
CA HIS A 81 -4.21 -10.11 1.86
C HIS A 81 -4.22 -11.31 2.82
N ASN A 82 -5.41 -11.63 3.36
CA ASN A 82 -5.62 -12.72 4.32
C ASN A 82 -5.01 -12.46 5.71
N PHE A 83 -4.88 -11.20 6.12
CA PHE A 83 -4.62 -10.91 7.53
C PHE A 83 -5.91 -10.95 8.33
N VAL A 84 -5.77 -11.23 9.63
CA VAL A 84 -6.90 -11.19 10.55
C VAL A 84 -7.42 -9.76 10.69
N GLY A 85 -8.75 -9.59 10.73
CA GLY A 85 -9.39 -8.27 10.69
C GLY A 85 -9.03 -7.30 11.81
N SER A 86 -8.37 -7.77 12.88
CA SER A 86 -7.82 -6.92 13.93
C SER A 86 -6.55 -6.16 13.53
N TRP A 87 -5.89 -6.53 12.44
CA TRP A 87 -4.70 -5.83 11.93
C TRP A 87 -5.09 -4.53 11.23
N ASN A 88 -4.29 -3.48 11.42
CA ASN A 88 -4.50 -2.20 10.76
C ASN A 88 -3.67 -2.07 9.46
N ASP A 89 -3.86 -0.97 8.75
CA ASP A 89 -3.21 -0.69 7.47
C ASP A 89 -1.67 -0.58 7.62
N GLY A 90 -1.21 -0.05 8.76
CA GLY A 90 0.21 -0.05 9.11
C GLY A 90 0.80 -1.45 9.24
N ASP A 91 0.15 -2.33 10.01
CA ASP A 91 0.60 -3.71 10.23
C ASP A 91 0.66 -4.50 8.91
N THR A 92 -0.35 -4.33 8.05
CA THR A 92 -0.44 -5.07 6.79
C THR A 92 0.53 -4.59 5.71
N SER A 93 1.08 -3.38 5.84
CA SER A 93 1.94 -2.73 4.84
C SER A 93 3.45 -2.80 5.12
N ILE A 94 3.90 -3.30 6.28
CA ILE A 94 5.32 -3.32 6.69
C ILE A 94 6.26 -3.85 5.59
N ASN A 95 5.90 -4.98 4.96
CA ASN A 95 6.72 -5.58 3.90
C ASN A 95 6.79 -4.72 2.63
N LEU A 96 5.71 -4.00 2.32
CA LEU A 96 5.69 -3.09 1.19
C LEU A 96 6.58 -1.88 1.49
N GLN A 97 6.50 -1.33 2.70
CA GLN A 97 7.35 -0.21 3.12
C GLN A 97 8.84 -0.56 2.99
N MET A 98 9.25 -1.76 3.42
CA MET A 98 10.62 -2.24 3.21
C MET A 98 11.02 -2.31 1.73
N LYS A 99 10.10 -2.70 0.85
CA LYS A 99 10.34 -2.76 -0.60
C LYS A 99 10.45 -1.36 -1.23
N LEU A 100 9.69 -0.39 -0.73
CA LEU A 100 9.75 1.00 -1.16
C LEU A 100 11.08 1.64 -0.75
N MET A 101 11.62 1.29 0.43
CA MET A 101 12.93 1.75 0.90
C MET A 101 14.13 1.08 0.19
N ASP A 102 13.93 -0.07 -0.48
CA ASP A 102 14.98 -0.76 -1.23
C ASP A 102 15.20 -0.14 -2.62
N SER A 103 16.42 0.34 -2.88
CA SER A 103 16.83 0.92 -4.15
C SER A 103 16.98 -0.09 -5.27
N LYS A 104 16.96 -1.40 -4.98
CA LYS A 104 16.97 -2.45 -6.01
C LYS A 104 15.65 -2.45 -6.80
N PRO A 105 14.47 -2.63 -6.19
CA PRO A 105 13.19 -2.59 -6.89
C PRO A 105 12.69 -1.16 -7.15
N THR A 106 12.99 -0.19 -6.28
CA THR A 106 12.38 1.15 -6.35
C THR A 106 13.33 2.16 -6.97
N ALA A 107 12.81 3.02 -7.85
CA ALA A 107 13.60 4.07 -8.50
C ALA A 107 14.02 5.13 -7.46
N PRO A 108 15.29 5.60 -7.46
CA PRO A 108 15.72 6.66 -6.54
C PRO A 108 14.86 7.92 -6.67
N GLY A 109 14.51 8.55 -5.55
CA GLY A 109 13.66 9.74 -5.52
C GLY A 109 12.21 9.50 -5.92
N HIS A 110 11.77 8.24 -6.01
CA HIS A 110 10.40 7.87 -6.34
C HIS A 110 9.75 7.10 -5.19
N GLY A 111 8.45 7.31 -5.03
CA GLY A 111 7.68 6.75 -3.93
C GLY A 111 6.21 6.62 -4.27
N VAL A 112 5.43 6.33 -3.24
CA VAL A 112 3.97 6.17 -3.34
C VAL A 112 3.33 7.05 -2.29
N VAL A 113 2.10 7.45 -2.53
CA VAL A 113 1.27 8.12 -1.54
C VAL A 113 0.35 7.11 -0.86
N ALA A 114 0.00 7.38 0.39
CA ALA A 114 -0.92 6.60 1.18
C ALA A 114 -1.73 7.56 2.06
N ASP A 115 -2.88 7.15 2.57
CA ASP A 115 -3.56 7.91 3.60
C ASP A 115 -2.83 7.84 4.97
N ALA A 116 -3.32 8.59 5.94
CA ALA A 116 -2.69 8.73 7.25
C ALA A 116 -2.75 7.49 8.16
N ALA A 117 -3.48 6.43 7.79
CA ALA A 117 -3.49 5.17 8.52
C ALA A 117 -2.21 4.35 8.31
N PHE A 118 -1.40 4.72 7.31
CA PHE A 118 -0.09 4.11 7.05
C PHE A 118 1.03 4.89 7.75
N PRO A 119 1.90 4.22 8.54
CA PRO A 119 3.01 4.89 9.19
C PRO A 119 4.10 5.28 8.18
N VAL A 120 4.77 6.38 8.44
CA VAL A 120 5.96 6.80 7.68
C VAL A 120 7.21 6.35 8.44
N HIS A 121 7.94 5.40 7.89
CA HIS A 121 9.27 5.04 8.40
C HIS A 121 10.33 5.97 7.79
N GLY A 122 10.78 6.97 8.55
CA GLY A 122 11.80 7.92 8.08
C GLY A 122 13.21 7.36 8.09
N VAL A 123 13.97 7.63 7.02
CA VAL A 123 15.44 7.65 7.08
C VAL A 123 15.85 9.09 7.40
N ALA A 124 16.45 9.30 8.58
CA ALA A 124 17.12 10.56 8.89
C ALA A 124 18.33 10.73 7.95
N GLY A 125 18.19 11.57 6.91
CA GLY A 125 19.31 11.84 5.99
C GLY A 125 18.91 12.57 4.72
N LYS A 126 18.82 13.91 4.84
CA LYS A 126 18.76 14.93 3.77
C LYS A 126 17.54 14.90 2.83
N GLU A 127 16.62 15.81 3.15
CA GLU A 127 15.77 16.57 2.23
C GLU A 127 15.18 15.79 1.04
N THR A 128 14.08 15.09 1.31
CA THR A 128 12.90 15.06 0.43
C THR A 128 11.70 14.77 1.30
N GLU A 129 11.05 15.84 1.79
CA GLU A 129 9.68 15.73 2.29
C GLU A 129 8.81 15.23 1.14
N SER A 130 8.42 13.96 1.20
CA SER A 130 7.24 13.46 0.49
C SER A 130 6.28 12.88 1.51
N CYS A 131 5.77 13.78 2.34
CA CYS A 131 4.48 13.64 3.00
C CYS A 131 3.62 14.78 2.46
N VAL A 132 2.92 14.57 1.33
CA VAL A 132 1.80 15.45 1.00
C VAL A 132 0.56 14.83 1.63
N ALA A 133 0.40 15.08 2.93
CA ALA A 133 -0.92 15.14 3.53
C ALA A 133 -1.60 16.40 3.00
N GLY A 134 -2.85 16.29 2.58
CA GLY A 134 -3.66 17.43 2.11
C GLY A 134 -3.86 18.50 3.17
#